data_AF-A0A4R6IPH1-F1
#
_entry.id   AF-A0A4R6IPH1-F1
#
_cell.length_a   1.000
_cell.length_b   1.000
_cell.length_c   1.000
_cell.angle_alpha   90.00
_cell.angle_beta   90.00
_cell.angle_gamma   90.00
#
_symmetry.space_group_name_H-M   'P 1'
#
loop_
_entity.id
_entity.type
_entity.pdbx_description
1 polymer ?
#
loop_
_entity_poly.entity_id
_entity_poly.type
_entity_poly.pdbx_seq_one_letter_code
_entity_poly.pdbx_strand_id
1 'polypeptide(L)'
;MELSTQLIELIQAQFKTADQQLVQDQLISIELRHVMAESAYNLNNTRNAVLFLAKGDLKSVIQLTEAAKIDFRDVISWAVSDKLSAPLPGADN
;
A
#
# COMPACT_ATOMS: atom_id res chain seq x y z
N MET A 1 -15.42 -3.14 1.96
CA MET A 1 -14.73 -4.19 1.17
C MET A 1 -13.57 -4.70 1.99
N GLU A 2 -13.55 -6.00 2.22
CA GLU A 2 -12.47 -6.68 2.95
C GLU A 2 -11.11 -6.56 2.24
N LEU A 3 -10.03 -6.74 3.00
CA LEU A 3 -8.68 -6.87 2.45
C LEU A 3 -8.48 -8.29 1.89
N SER A 4 -7.60 -8.42 0.89
CA SER A 4 -7.19 -9.73 0.39
C SER A 4 -6.31 -10.44 1.42
N THR A 5 -6.33 -11.78 1.43
CA THR A 5 -5.48 -12.60 2.30
C THR A 5 -4.00 -12.21 2.19
N GLN A 6 -3.54 -11.94 0.97
CA GLN A 6 -2.16 -11.49 0.72
C GLN A 6 -1.82 -10.17 1.44
N LEU A 7 -2.74 -9.20 1.46
CA LEU A 7 -2.52 -7.94 2.19
C LEU A 7 -2.45 -8.20 3.70
N ILE A 8 -3.31 -9.07 4.23
CA ILE A 8 -3.31 -9.44 5.65
C ILE A 8 -1.97 -10.08 6.05
N GLU A 9 -1.47 -11.02 5.25
CA GLU A 9 -0.18 -11.67 5.48
C GLU A 9 0.98 -10.66 5.45
N LEU A 10 0.96 -9.70 4.51
CA LEU A 10 1.97 -8.64 4.44
C LEU A 10 1.94 -7.73 5.68
N ILE A 11 0.75 -7.37 6.15
CA ILE A 11 0.58 -6.56 7.36
C ILE A 11 1.15 -7.29 8.57
N GLN A 12 0.83 -8.57 8.72
CA GLN A 12 1.33 -9.40 9.82
C GLN A 12 2.86 -9.56 9.77
N ALA A 13 3.44 -9.66 8.58
CA ALA A 13 4.89 -9.81 8.40
C ALA A 13 5.68 -8.51 8.63
N GLN A 14 5.13 -7.35 8.28
CA GLN A 14 5.87 -6.08 8.28
C GLN A 14 5.61 -5.20 9.50
N PHE A 15 4.47 -5.36 10.17
CA PHE A 15 4.03 -4.47 11.24
C PHE A 15 3.93 -5.20 12.57
N LYS A 16 4.23 -4.47 13.65
CA LYS A 16 4.04 -4.96 15.02
C LYS A 16 2.56 -5.20 15.28
N THR A 17 2.24 -6.23 16.07
CA THR A 17 0.86 -6.61 16.41
C THR A 17 0.00 -5.44 16.89
N ALA A 18 0.58 -4.51 17.66
CA ALA A 18 -0.13 -3.33 18.16
C ALA A 18 -0.60 -2.37 17.04
N ASP A 19 0.08 -2.35 15.90
CA ASP A 19 -0.21 -1.46 14.78
C ASP A 19 -1.08 -2.13 13.69
N GLN A 20 -1.11 -3.47 13.65
CA GLN A 20 -1.73 -4.24 12.56
C GLN A 20 -3.21 -3.91 12.34
N GLN A 21 -4.00 -3.72 13.41
CA GLN A 21 -5.41 -3.37 13.26
C GLN A 21 -5.57 -1.98 12.64
N LEU A 22 -4.80 -1.01 13.11
CA LEU A 22 -4.89 0.36 12.59
C LEU A 22 -4.43 0.42 11.12
N VAL A 23 -3.40 -0.34 10.73
CA VAL A 23 -2.99 -0.46 9.33
C VAL A 23 -4.14 -1.02 8.47
N GLN A 24 -4.81 -2.08 8.94
CA GLN A 24 -5.97 -2.64 8.23
C GLN A 24 -7.09 -1.60 8.07
N ASP A 25 -7.42 -0.89 9.14
CA ASP A 25 -8.46 0.15 9.12
C ASP A 25 -8.13 1.26 8.12
N GLN A 26 -6.86 1.70 8.06
CA GLN A 26 -6.41 2.69 7.08
C GLN A 26 -6.58 2.17 5.65
N LEU A 27 -6.10 0.96 5.34
CA LEU A 27 -6.24 0.39 3.99
C LEU A 27 -7.70 0.17 3.59
N ILE A 28 -8.55 -0.28 4.53
CA ILE A 28 -9.99 -0.46 4.31
C ILE A 28 -10.65 0.87 3.99
N SER A 29 -10.20 1.97 4.60
CA SER A 29 -10.71 3.32 4.34
C SER A 29 -10.45 3.83 2.91
N ILE A 30 -9.54 3.19 2.17
CA ILE A 30 -9.46 3.36 0.71
C ILE A 30 -10.62 2.53 0.13
N GLU A 31 -11.65 3.21 -0.36
CA GLU A 31 -12.84 2.62 -0.98
C GLU A 31 -12.77 2.69 -2.52
N LEU A 32 -13.69 1.98 -3.19
CA LEU A 32 -13.77 1.98 -4.66
C LEU A 32 -13.89 3.38 -5.26
N ARG A 33 -14.63 4.28 -4.60
CA ARG A 33 -14.82 5.66 -5.08
C ARG A 33 -13.52 6.48 -5.16
N HIS A 34 -12.46 6.04 -4.48
CA HIS A 34 -11.15 6.71 -4.52
C HIS A 34 -10.29 6.23 -5.70
N VAL A 35 -10.70 5.20 -6.43
CA VAL A 35 -9.93 4.65 -7.55
C VAL A 35 -10.69 4.73 -8.86
N MET A 36 -9.95 4.81 -9.96
CA MET A 36 -10.53 4.94 -11.29
C MET A 36 -11.45 3.77 -11.62
N ALA A 37 -12.60 4.11 -12.21
CA ALA A 37 -13.65 3.18 -12.65
C ALA A 37 -14.21 2.28 -11.55
N GLU A 38 -14.05 2.67 -10.26
CA GLU A 38 -14.50 1.86 -9.12
C GLU A 38 -14.03 0.40 -9.22
N SER A 39 -12.80 0.22 -9.71
CA SER A 39 -12.25 -1.10 -10.01
C SER A 39 -11.62 -1.73 -8.79
N ALA A 40 -12.06 -2.93 -8.43
CA ALA A 40 -11.45 -3.74 -7.38
C ALA A 40 -9.95 -4.01 -7.65
N TYR A 41 -9.57 -4.11 -8.93
CA TYR A 41 -8.16 -4.26 -9.32
C TYR A 41 -7.33 -3.02 -8.94
N ASN A 42 -7.81 -1.82 -9.29
CA ASN A 42 -7.14 -0.57 -8.92
C ASN A 42 -7.11 -0.38 -7.41
N LEU A 43 -8.18 -0.75 -6.71
CA LEU A 43 -8.24 -0.68 -5.26
C LEU A 43 -7.19 -1.58 -4.59
N ASN A 44 -7.10 -2.85 -5.02
CA ASN A 44 -6.13 -3.78 -4.47
C ASN A 44 -4.68 -3.35 -4.80
N ASN A 45 -4.43 -2.84 -6.00
CA ASN A 45 -3.11 -2.31 -6.37
C ASN A 45 -2.72 -1.10 -5.51
N THR A 46 -3.66 -0.19 -5.26
CA THR A 46 -3.44 0.99 -4.42
C THR A 46 -3.08 0.59 -3.00
N ARG A 47 -3.85 -0.33 -2.38
CA ARG A 47 -3.58 -0.83 -1.03
C ARG A 47 -2.22 -1.54 -0.93
N ASN A 48 -1.85 -2.31 -1.95
CA ASN A 48 -0.51 -2.92 -2.03
C ASN A 48 0.60 -1.87 -2.14
N ALA A 49 0.42 -0.84 -2.99
CA ALA A 49 1.39 0.23 -3.15
C ALA A 49 1.62 1.01 -1.84
N VAL A 50 0.56 1.28 -1.07
CA VAL A 50 0.66 1.88 0.26
C VAL A 50 1.54 1.04 1.18
N LEU A 51 1.27 -0.26 1.31
CA LEU A 51 2.08 -1.14 2.17
C LEU A 51 3.53 -1.23 1.71
N PHE A 52 3.76 -1.37 0.40
CA PHE A 52 5.08 -1.45 -0.19
C PHE A 52 5.93 -0.21 0.11
N LEU A 53 5.35 0.98 -0.05
CA LEU A 53 6.03 2.25 0.22
C LEU A 53 6.21 2.50 1.72
N ALA A 54 5.27 2.06 2.55
CA ALA A 54 5.31 2.28 3.99
C ALA A 54 6.40 1.47 4.72
N LYS A 55 6.87 0.35 4.16
CA LYS A 55 8.00 -0.43 4.68
C LYS A 55 7.89 -0.75 6.19
N GLY A 56 6.69 -1.09 6.65
CA GLY A 56 6.41 -1.41 8.06
C GLY A 56 6.19 -0.20 8.98
N ASP A 57 6.18 1.04 8.47
CA ASP A 57 5.95 2.26 9.24
C ASP A 57 4.47 2.70 9.20
N LEU A 58 3.81 2.68 10.35
CA LEU A 58 2.40 3.05 10.49
C LEU A 58 2.13 4.51 10.08
N LYS A 59 3.04 5.43 10.41
CA LYS A 59 2.86 6.85 10.06
C LYS A 59 2.84 7.05 8.54
N SER A 60 3.70 6.32 7.83
CA SER A 60 3.75 6.30 6.38
C SER A 60 2.49 5.69 5.79
N VAL A 61 1.94 4.60 6.36
CA VAL A 61 0.63 4.05 5.94
C VAL A 61 -0.44 5.13 6.00
N ILE A 62 -0.53 5.89 7.09
CA ILE A 62 -1.53 6.96 7.25
C ILE A 62 -1.35 8.04 6.17
N GLN A 63 -0.12 8.53 5.98
CA GLN A 63 0.17 9.59 5.01
C GLN A 63 -0.12 9.15 3.57
N LEU A 64 0.30 7.94 3.20
CA LEU A 64 0.10 7.38 1.87
C LEU A 64 -1.37 7.02 1.62
N THR A 65 -2.12 6.64 2.66
CA THR A 65 -3.57 6.43 2.57
C THR A 65 -4.30 7.72 2.22
N GLU A 66 -3.95 8.83 2.87
CA GLU A 66 -4.53 10.14 2.56
C GLU A 66 -4.15 10.61 1.16
N ALA A 67 -2.89 10.42 0.75
CA ALA A 67 -2.45 10.70 -0.62
C ALA A 67 -3.24 9.86 -1.64
N ALA A 68 -3.45 8.57 -1.38
CA ALA A 68 -4.19 7.68 -2.26
C ALA A 68 -5.66 8.07 -2.42
N LYS A 69 -6.28 8.65 -1.39
CA LYS A 69 -7.67 9.16 -1.46
C LYS A 69 -7.79 10.41 -2.34
N ILE A 70 -6.72 11.19 -2.46
CA ILE A 70 -6.65 12.38 -3.32
C ILE A 70 -6.34 11.97 -4.77
N ASP A 71 -5.25 11.22 -4.98
CA ASP A 71 -4.91 10.64 -6.27
C ASP A 71 -4.13 9.32 -6.09
N PHE A 72 -4.84 8.20 -6.21
CA PHE A 72 -4.25 6.87 -6.08
C PHE A 72 -3.17 6.57 -7.13
N ARG A 73 -3.18 7.26 -8.28
CA ARG A 73 -2.23 7.03 -9.38
C ARG A 73 -0.83 7.45 -8.98
N ASP A 74 -0.70 8.53 -8.20
CA ASP A 74 0.59 8.99 -7.69
C ASP A 74 1.20 7.94 -6.77
N VAL A 75 0.42 7.38 -5.85
CA VAL A 75 0.88 6.34 -4.93
C VAL A 75 1.34 5.08 -5.68
N ILE A 76 0.61 4.66 -6.72
CA ILE A 76 1.03 3.56 -7.58
C ILE A 76 2.31 3.92 -8.34
N SER A 77 2.40 5.13 -8.90
CA SER A 77 3.58 5.60 -9.65
C SER A 77 4.84 5.65 -8.78
N TRP A 78 4.72 6.13 -7.53
CA TRP A 78 5.80 6.13 -6.56
C TRP A 78 6.27 4.72 -6.23
N ALA A 79 5.34 3.77 -6.03
CA ALA A 79 5.69 2.38 -5.75
C ALA A 79 6.43 1.72 -6.93
N VAL A 80 5.99 1.99 -8.17
CA VAL A 80 6.69 1.52 -9.38
C VAL A 80 8.09 2.11 -9.46
N SER A 81 8.24 3.40 -9.18
CA SER A 81 9.53 4.09 -9.22
C SER A 81 10.49 3.59 -8.13
N ASP A 82 10.03 3.41 -6.90
CA ASP A 82 10.85 2.87 -5.79
C ASP A 82 11.32 1.44 -6.11
N LYS A 83 10.44 0.60 -6.67
CA LYS A 83 10.79 -0.76 -7.12
C LYS A 83 11.89 -0.75 -8.19
N LEU A 84 11.85 0.20 -9.13
CA LEU A 84 12.86 0.33 -10.18
C LEU A 84 14.17 0.95 -9.67
N SER A 85 14.12 1.69 -8.56
CA SER A 85 15.31 2.27 -7.91
C SER A 85 16.03 1.30 -6.97
N ALA A 86 15.38 0.19 -6.59
CA ALA A 86 16.03 -0.87 -5.83
C ALA A 86 17.15 -1.51 -6.69
N PRO A 87 18.36 -1.70 -6.15
CA PRO A 87 19.42 -2.38 -6.88
C PRO A 87 18.94 -3.73 -7.37
N LEU A 88 19.22 -4.06 -8.64
CA LEU A 88 18.88 -5.35 -9.20
C LEU A 88 19.56 -6.44 -8.35
N PRO A 89 18.84 -7.48 -7.90
CA PRO A 89 19.47 -8.61 -7.23
C PRO A 89 20.50 -9.23 -8.19
N GLY A 90 21.78 -9.07 -7.87
CA GLY A 90 22.92 -9.55 -8.67
C GLY A 90 23.70 -8.48 -9.44
N ALA A 91 23.39 -7.19 -9.30
CA ALA A 91 24.26 -6.12 -9.77
C ALA A 91 25.27 -5.73 -8.68
N ASP A 92 26.24 -6.61 -8.43
CA ASP A 92 27.46 -6.24 -7.70
C ASP A 92 28.39 -5.44 -8.62
N ASN A 93 29.12 -4.49 -8.02
CA ASN A 93 30.05 -3.53 -8.64
C ASN A 93 31.07 -4.11 -9.63
#